data_AF-A0A328J0Z8-F1
#
_entry.id   AF-A0A328J0Z8-F1
#
_cell.length_a   1.000
_cell.length_b   1.000
_cell.length_c   1.000
_cell.angle_alpha   90.00
_cell.angle_beta   90.00
_cell.angle_gamma   90.00
#
_symmetry.space_group_name_H-M   'P 1'
#
loop_
_entity.id
_entity.type
_entity.pdbx_description
1 polymer ?
#
loop_
_entity_poly.entity_id
_entity_poly.type
_entity_poly.pdbx_seq_one_letter_code
_entity_poly.pdbx_strand_id
1 'polypeptide(L)'
;MPLFCSKNSDVETFLREKAITFEKASRARTYLILDEEALIDGKINIIAYFTVSNKALNPRDEISKNVRKHLDGLGNKRGSTFVVYLIGQLGKNDTYRSKIDGNELVARAIATIKEAYEIVGGRCILIECQNRVRLLFFVMLSTSQE
;
A
#
# COMPACT_ATOMS: atom_id res chain seq x y z
N MET A 1 0.53 -9.67 -22.26
CA MET A 1 -0.13 -8.78 -21.29
C MET A 1 0.75 -8.73 -20.05
N PRO A 2 1.21 -7.55 -19.59
CA PRO A 2 2.37 -7.48 -18.71
C PRO A 2 2.12 -7.98 -17.28
N LEU A 3 0.86 -8.04 -16.83
CA LEU A 3 0.48 -8.66 -15.57
C LEU A 3 -0.88 -9.37 -15.70
N PHE A 4 -0.97 -10.60 -15.19
CA PHE A 4 -2.19 -11.41 -15.14
C PHE A 4 -2.44 -11.90 -13.71
N CYS A 5 -3.69 -11.80 -13.24
CA CYS A 5 -4.09 -12.27 -11.91
C CYS A 5 -5.45 -12.97 -11.98
N SER A 6 -5.45 -14.30 -11.96
CA SER A 6 -6.67 -15.13 -12.01
C SER A 6 -7.61 -14.91 -10.83
N LYS A 7 -7.09 -14.47 -9.68
CA LYS A 7 -7.86 -14.29 -8.44
C LYS A 7 -8.58 -12.95 -8.36
N ASN A 8 -8.10 -11.93 -9.06
CA ASN A 8 -8.69 -10.60 -9.00
C ASN A 8 -8.36 -9.82 -10.26
N SER A 9 -9.33 -9.73 -11.17
CA SER A 9 -9.23 -8.94 -12.41
C SER A 9 -9.16 -7.43 -12.16
N ASP A 10 -9.60 -6.93 -10.98
CA ASP A 10 -9.49 -5.51 -10.65
C ASP A 10 -8.03 -5.06 -10.52
N VAL A 11 -7.14 -5.95 -10.09
CA VAL A 11 -5.68 -5.69 -10.01
C VAL A 11 -5.13 -5.39 -11.40
N GLU A 12 -5.44 -6.27 -12.36
CA GLU A 12 -5.03 -6.12 -13.75
C GLU A 12 -5.64 -4.86 -14.39
N THR A 13 -6.93 -4.64 -14.14
CA THR A 13 -7.69 -3.50 -14.67
C THR A 13 -7.18 -2.18 -14.11
N PHE A 14 -6.88 -2.12 -12.81
CA PHE A 14 -6.30 -0.94 -12.17
C PHE A 14 -4.96 -0.57 -12.79
N LEU A 15 -4.05 -1.55 -12.92
CA LEU A 15 -2.72 -1.31 -13.47
C LEU A 15 -2.80 -0.79 -14.91
N ARG A 16 -3.69 -1.38 -15.73
CA ARG A 16 -3.87 -1.02 -17.14
C ARG A 16 -4.53 0.35 -17.33
N GLU A 17 -5.56 0.65 -16.56
CA GLU A 17 -6.48 1.77 -16.87
C GLU A 17 -6.36 2.96 -15.92
N LYS A 18 -5.89 2.74 -14.69
CA LYS A 18 -5.95 3.74 -13.62
C LYS A 18 -4.59 4.19 -13.11
N ALA A 19 -3.59 3.31 -13.07
CA ALA A 19 -2.30 3.59 -12.45
C ALA A 19 -1.63 4.87 -13.01
N ILE A 20 -1.54 4.99 -14.33
CA ILE A 20 -0.93 6.17 -14.99
C ILE A 20 -1.75 7.44 -14.74
N THR A 21 -3.08 7.34 -14.77
CA THR A 21 -3.97 8.49 -14.49
C THR A 21 -3.80 8.97 -13.05
N PHE A 22 -3.67 8.04 -12.09
CA PHE A 22 -3.46 8.35 -10.69
C PHE A 22 -2.07 8.96 -10.45
N GLU A 23 -1.05 8.46 -11.14
CA GLU A 23 0.32 9.00 -11.12
C GLU A 23 0.35 10.45 -11.61
N LYS A 24 -0.21 10.71 -12.80
CA LYS A 24 -0.29 12.05 -13.40
C LYS A 24 -1.09 13.03 -12.54
N ALA A 25 -2.16 12.57 -11.91
CA ALA A 25 -2.98 13.39 -11.02
C ALA A 25 -2.41 13.52 -9.59
N SER A 26 -1.23 12.95 -9.31
CA SER A 26 -0.63 12.88 -7.97
C SER A 26 -1.56 12.33 -6.89
N ARG A 27 -2.44 11.40 -7.28
CA ARG A 27 -3.39 10.72 -6.38
C ARG A 27 -2.76 9.51 -5.70
N ALA A 28 -1.82 8.85 -6.36
CA ALA A 28 -1.09 7.71 -5.85
C ALA A 28 0.21 7.53 -6.64
N ARG A 29 1.15 6.79 -6.05
CA ARG A 29 2.37 6.32 -6.72
C ARG A 29 2.29 4.81 -6.90
N THR A 30 2.56 4.32 -8.11
CA THR A 30 2.56 2.88 -8.41
C THR A 30 3.97 2.39 -8.69
N TYR A 31 4.40 1.37 -7.95
CA TYR A 31 5.74 0.80 -8.04
C TYR A 31 5.66 -0.58 -8.68
N LEU A 32 6.43 -0.79 -9.74
CA LEU A 32 6.53 -2.06 -10.45
C LEU A 32 7.75 -2.84 -9.96
N ILE A 33 7.57 -4.13 -9.73
CA ILE A 33 8.65 -5.07 -9.48
C ILE A 33 8.88 -5.84 -10.77
N LEU A 34 10.03 -5.61 -11.39
CA LEU A 34 10.38 -6.17 -12.69
C LEU A 34 11.31 -7.38 -12.52
N ASP A 35 11.24 -8.32 -13.45
CA ASP A 35 12.25 -9.37 -13.58
C ASP A 35 13.54 -8.77 -14.16
N GLU A 36 14.62 -8.86 -13.39
CA GLU A 36 15.89 -8.20 -13.70
C GLU A 36 16.57 -8.79 -14.93
N GLU A 37 16.57 -10.13 -15.07
CA GLU A 37 17.14 -10.82 -16.24
C GLU A 37 16.40 -10.41 -17.51
N ALA A 38 15.07 -10.41 -17.46
CA ALA A 38 14.27 -9.95 -18.59
C ALA A 38 14.52 -8.47 -18.93
N LEU A 39 14.72 -7.62 -17.92
CA LEU A 39 14.98 -6.20 -18.11
C LEU A 39 16.33 -5.96 -18.78
N ILE A 40 17.37 -6.72 -18.43
CA ILE A 40 18.68 -6.71 -19.08
C ILE A 40 18.53 -7.04 -20.58
N ASP A 41 17.65 -7.98 -20.92
CA ASP A 41 17.31 -8.34 -22.31
C ASP A 41 16.36 -7.33 -23.00
N GLY A 42 16.06 -6.19 -22.38
CA GLY A 42 15.17 -5.16 -22.92
C GLY A 42 13.68 -5.52 -22.86
N LYS A 43 13.29 -6.51 -22.05
CA LYS A 43 11.90 -6.94 -21.86
C LYS A 43 11.35 -6.45 -20.53
N ILE A 44 10.12 -5.92 -20.55
CA ILE A 44 9.42 -5.50 -19.33
C ILE A 44 8.51 -6.63 -18.87
N ASN A 45 9.00 -7.43 -17.94
CA ASN A 45 8.23 -8.48 -17.27
C ASN A 45 7.88 -8.03 -15.85
N ILE A 46 6.59 -7.79 -15.59
CA ILE A 46 6.12 -7.36 -14.27
C ILE A 46 5.85 -8.59 -13.41
N ILE A 47 6.65 -8.78 -12.36
CA ILE A 47 6.48 -9.84 -11.36
C ILE A 47 5.32 -9.48 -10.43
N ALA A 48 5.29 -8.23 -9.97
CA ALA A 48 4.29 -7.71 -9.06
C ALA A 48 4.26 -6.18 -9.10
N TYR A 49 3.27 -5.58 -8.48
CA TYR A 49 3.22 -4.15 -8.22
C TYR A 49 2.50 -3.83 -6.93
N PHE A 50 2.76 -2.64 -6.40
CA PHE A 50 1.96 -2.07 -5.32
C PHE A 50 1.70 -0.59 -5.57
N THR A 51 0.61 -0.08 -5.01
CA THR A 51 0.25 1.34 -5.11
C THR A 51 0.07 1.91 -3.73
N VAL A 52 0.77 3.02 -3.47
CA VAL A 52 0.71 3.77 -2.21
C VAL A 52 0.15 5.17 -2.42
N SER A 53 -0.58 5.68 -1.43
CA SER A 53 -1.09 7.04 -1.40
C SER A 53 -1.36 7.49 0.03
N ASN A 54 -1.92 8.70 0.19
CA ASN A 54 -2.44 9.17 1.47
C ASN A 54 -3.98 9.19 1.42
N LYS A 55 -4.62 8.88 2.54
CA LYS A 55 -6.08 8.92 2.69
C LYS A 55 -6.46 9.69 3.95
N ALA A 56 -7.38 10.64 3.80
CA ALA A 56 -8.04 11.27 4.93
C ALA A 56 -9.14 10.33 5.46
N LEU A 57 -9.07 9.96 6.73
CA LEU A 57 -10.07 9.19 7.45
C LEU A 57 -10.89 10.13 8.31
N ASN A 58 -12.20 10.08 8.12
CA ASN A 58 -13.19 10.69 9.01
C ASN A 58 -13.88 9.56 9.76
N PRO A 59 -13.26 9.00 10.81
CA PRO A 59 -13.87 7.89 11.52
C PRO A 59 -15.18 8.34 12.16
N ARG A 60 -16.20 7.52 11.99
CA ARG A 60 -17.46 7.66 12.74
C ARG A 60 -17.15 7.66 14.24
N ASP A 61 -18.06 8.19 15.03
CA ASP A 61 -17.89 8.24 16.50
C ASP A 61 -17.70 6.85 17.14
N GLU A 62 -18.07 5.79 16.43
CA GLU A 62 -18.07 4.39 16.85
C GLU A 62 -16.68 3.70 16.87
N ILE A 63 -15.60 4.34 16.39
CA ILE A 63 -14.26 3.72 16.55
C ILE A 63 -13.85 3.68 18.03
N SER A 64 -13.17 2.60 18.44
CA SER A 64 -12.75 2.45 19.83
C SER A 64 -11.82 3.59 20.27
N LYS A 65 -11.88 3.96 21.55
CA LYS A 65 -10.97 4.96 22.14
C LYS A 65 -9.50 4.61 21.90
N ASN A 66 -9.15 3.31 21.89
CA ASN A 66 -7.79 2.85 21.64
C ASN A 66 -7.35 3.10 20.20
N VAL A 67 -8.20 2.79 19.22
CA VAL A 67 -7.92 3.08 17.79
C VAL A 67 -7.81 4.58 17.57
N ARG A 68 -8.71 5.37 18.17
CA ARG A 68 -8.68 6.84 18.09
C ARG A 68 -7.39 7.41 18.69
N LYS A 69 -6.97 6.93 19.87
CA LYS A 69 -5.72 7.34 20.52
C LYS A 69 -4.50 7.04 19.64
N HIS A 70 -4.47 5.90 18.96
CA HIS A 70 -3.36 5.56 18.06
C HIS A 70 -3.33 6.43 16.80
N LEU A 71 -4.51 6.76 16.24
CA LEU A 71 -4.64 7.65 15.09
C LEU A 71 -4.25 9.11 15.44
N ASP A 72 -4.72 9.62 16.57
CA ASP A 72 -4.57 11.02 16.98
C ASP A 72 -3.20 11.31 17.60
N GLY A 73 -2.76 10.45 18.53
CA GLY A 73 -1.45 10.58 19.16
C GLY A 73 -1.26 11.73 20.15
N LEU A 74 -2.12 12.76 20.10
CA LEU A 74 -2.06 13.96 20.93
C LEU A 74 -3.33 14.21 21.75
N GLY A 75 -4.34 13.35 21.63
CA GLY A 75 -5.61 13.48 22.33
C GLY A 75 -6.59 12.39 21.90
N ASN A 76 -7.82 12.43 22.40
CA ASN A 76 -8.92 11.62 21.89
C ASN A 76 -10.00 12.55 21.34
N LYS A 77 -9.62 13.51 20.48
CA LYS A 77 -10.60 14.48 19.98
C LYS A 77 -11.61 13.76 19.06
N ARG A 78 -12.90 13.94 19.37
CA ARG A 78 -14.00 13.48 18.52
C ARG A 78 -14.10 14.37 17.28
N GLY A 79 -14.54 13.81 16.15
CA GLY A 79 -14.65 14.56 14.89
C GLY A 79 -13.34 14.89 14.15
N SER A 80 -12.18 14.44 14.63
CA SER A 80 -10.90 14.67 13.93
C SER A 80 -10.79 13.90 12.61
N THR A 81 -10.26 14.55 11.58
CA THR A 81 -9.77 13.91 10.36
C THR A 81 -8.34 13.42 10.56
N PHE A 82 -8.07 12.17 10.21
CA PHE A 82 -6.73 11.57 10.32
C PHE A 82 -6.17 11.27 8.94
N VAL A 83 -4.98 11.77 8.63
CA VAL A 83 -4.28 11.40 7.40
C VAL A 83 -3.47 10.13 7.68
N VAL A 84 -3.72 9.10 6.87
CA VAL A 84 -3.00 7.82 6.93
C VAL A 84 -2.34 7.53 5.59
N TYR A 85 -1.27 6.75 5.61
CA TYR A 85 -0.79 6.12 4.39
C TYR A 85 -1.76 5.00 3.98
N LEU A 86 -1.90 4.77 2.69
CA LEU A 86 -2.77 3.75 2.12
C LEU A 86 -1.96 2.86 1.18
N ILE A 87 -1.99 1.55 1.42
CA ILE A 87 -1.68 0.53 0.42
C ILE A 87 -3.01 0.14 -0.23
N GLY A 88 -3.29 0.72 -1.40
CA GLY A 88 -4.59 0.59 -2.06
C GLY A 88 -4.63 -0.53 -3.10
N GLN A 89 -3.47 -1.02 -3.55
CA GLN A 89 -3.36 -2.12 -4.49
C GLN A 89 -2.12 -2.96 -4.19
N LEU A 90 -2.29 -4.27 -4.27
CA LEU A 90 -1.24 -5.27 -4.24
C LEU A 90 -1.53 -6.25 -5.38
N GLY A 91 -0.70 -6.21 -6.42
CA GLY A 91 -0.83 -7.09 -7.57
C GLY A 91 0.34 -8.04 -7.66
N LYS A 92 0.05 -9.33 -7.78
CA LYS A 92 1.06 -10.36 -8.02
C LYS A 92 0.71 -11.06 -9.33
N ASN A 93 1.69 -11.17 -10.22
CA ASN A 93 1.50 -11.82 -11.50
C ASN A 93 1.51 -13.35 -11.32
N ASP A 94 0.44 -14.02 -11.74
CA ASP A 94 0.32 -15.48 -11.61
C ASP A 94 1.38 -16.21 -12.45
N THR A 95 1.82 -15.62 -13.58
CA THR A 95 2.91 -16.15 -14.40
C THR A 95 4.23 -16.25 -13.64
N TYR A 96 4.48 -15.34 -12.69
CA TYR A 96 5.72 -15.24 -11.91
C TYR A 96 5.49 -15.53 -10.42
N ARG A 97 4.50 -16.36 -10.11
CA ARG A 97 4.03 -16.55 -8.73
C ARG A 97 5.11 -17.07 -7.77
N SER A 98 6.14 -17.75 -8.27
CA SER A 98 7.28 -18.24 -7.49
C SER A 98 8.38 -17.20 -7.25
N LYS A 99 8.39 -16.08 -7.99
CA LYS A 99 9.48 -15.08 -7.95
C LYS A 99 9.39 -14.08 -6.80
N ILE A 100 8.21 -13.95 -6.18
CA ILE A 100 8.00 -13.06 -5.02
C ILE A 100 6.89 -13.63 -4.15
N ASP A 101 6.98 -13.54 -2.83
CA ASP A 101 5.86 -13.90 -1.96
C ASP A 101 4.96 -12.69 -1.61
N GLY A 102 3.77 -12.94 -1.06
CA GLY A 102 2.83 -11.86 -0.73
C GLY A 102 3.27 -11.00 0.45
N ASN A 103 3.97 -11.58 1.43
CA ASN A 103 4.52 -10.85 2.57
C ASN A 103 5.68 -9.97 2.13
N GLU A 104 6.54 -10.46 1.24
CA GLU A 104 7.63 -9.67 0.64
C GLU A 104 7.07 -8.46 -0.12
N LEU A 105 6.01 -8.65 -0.92
CA LEU A 105 5.35 -7.53 -1.62
C LEU A 105 4.82 -6.47 -0.64
N VAL A 106 4.18 -6.90 0.46
CA VAL A 106 3.70 -5.99 1.51
C VAL A 106 4.86 -5.31 2.22
N ALA A 107 5.94 -6.04 2.52
CA ALA A 107 7.13 -5.51 3.17
C ALA A 107 7.79 -4.41 2.32
N ARG A 108 7.88 -4.61 0.99
CA ARG A 108 8.37 -3.60 0.05
C ARG A 108 7.50 -2.35 0.05
N ALA A 109 6.17 -2.49 0.05
CA ALA A 109 5.25 -1.35 0.15
C ALA A 109 5.40 -0.59 1.49
N ILE A 110 5.56 -1.31 2.60
CA ILE A 110 5.81 -0.72 3.93
C ILE A 110 7.17 0.00 3.95
N ALA A 111 8.21 -0.57 3.35
CA ALA A 111 9.53 0.07 3.26
C ALA A 111 9.46 1.39 2.49
N THR A 112 8.77 1.42 1.34
CA THR A 112 8.53 2.67 0.59
C THR A 112 7.75 3.70 1.40
N ILE A 113 6.73 3.28 2.17
CA ILE A 113 6.03 4.20 3.07
C ILE A 113 6.93 4.68 4.21
N LYS A 114 7.83 3.82 4.72
CA LYS A 114 8.79 4.19 5.76
C LYS A 114 9.67 5.35 5.30
N GLU A 115 10.17 5.30 4.07
CA GLU A 115 10.93 6.42 3.48
C GLU A 115 10.15 7.74 3.51
N ALA A 116 8.85 7.70 3.16
CA ALA A 116 7.99 8.88 3.26
C ALA A 116 7.76 9.30 4.73
N TYR A 117 7.57 8.35 5.64
CA TYR A 117 7.38 8.59 7.07
C TYR A 117 8.59 9.28 7.69
N GLU A 118 9.82 8.89 7.34
CA GLU A 118 11.03 9.55 7.86
C GLU A 118 11.11 11.03 7.44
N ILE A 119 10.46 11.42 6.33
CA ILE A 119 10.47 12.79 5.81
C ILE A 119 9.34 13.64 6.42
N VAL A 120 8.11 13.13 6.47
CA VAL A 120 6.92 13.94 6.83
C VAL A 120 6.18 13.46 8.08
N GLY A 121 6.63 12.36 8.69
CA GLY A 121 5.92 11.70 9.78
C GLY A 121 4.62 11.05 9.34
N GLY A 122 3.84 10.57 10.30
CA GLY A 122 2.63 9.79 10.07
C GLY A 122 2.51 8.68 11.11
N ARG A 123 1.31 8.10 11.28
CA ARG A 123 1.08 7.13 12.36
C ARG A 123 0.63 5.76 11.90
N CYS A 124 -0.06 5.71 10.76
CA CYS A 124 -0.79 4.52 10.37
C CYS A 124 -0.65 4.24 8.88
N ILE A 125 -0.67 2.95 8.56
CA ILE A 125 -0.83 2.42 7.22
C ILE A 125 -2.17 1.70 7.18
N LEU A 126 -3.04 2.13 6.30
CA LEU A 126 -4.27 1.44 5.96
C LEU A 126 -3.99 0.54 4.75
N ILE A 127 -4.39 -0.72 4.81
CA ILE A 127 -4.34 -1.65 3.69
C ILE A 127 -5.77 -1.93 3.26
N GLU A 128 -6.13 -1.52 2.03
CA GLU A 128 -7.42 -1.80 1.41
C GLU A 128 -7.17 -2.67 0.17
N CYS A 129 -7.27 -3.99 0.30
CA CYS A 129 -7.02 -4.92 -0.80
C CYS A 129 -8.05 -6.07 -0.75
N GLN A 130 -8.62 -6.45 -1.90
CA GLN A 130 -9.54 -7.60 -2.03
C GLN A 130 -10.72 -7.59 -1.04
N ASN A 131 -11.38 -6.44 -0.86
CA ASN A 131 -12.45 -6.23 0.14
C ASN A 131 -12.05 -6.49 1.60
N ARG A 132 -10.75 -6.59 1.89
CA ARG A 132 -10.23 -6.67 3.25
C ARG A 132 -9.60 -5.33 3.60
N VAL A 133 -10.01 -4.81 4.75
CA VAL A 133 -9.46 -3.58 5.32
C VAL A 133 -8.67 -3.96 6.57
N ARG A 134 -7.39 -3.59 6.61
CA ARG A 134 -6.53 -3.80 7.79
C ARG A 134 -5.78 -2.51 8.10
N LEU A 135 -5.82 -2.08 9.36
CA LEU A 135 -5.06 -0.92 9.83
C LEU A 135 -3.81 -1.40 10.58
N LEU A 136 -2.66 -0.88 10.18
CA LEU A 136 -1.36 -1.10 10.81
C LEU A 136 -0.90 0.21 11.45
N PHE A 137 -0.36 0.13 12.66
CA PHE A 137 0.18 1.28 13.38
C PHE A 137 1.70 1.21 13.39
N PHE A 138 2.37 2.32 13.07
CA PHE A 138 3.84 2.39 13.06
C PHE A 138 4.45 2.05 14.43
N VAL A 139 3.78 2.39 15.53
CA VAL A 139 4.21 2.07 16.91
C VAL A 139 4.35 0.56 17.15
N MET A 140 3.63 -0.29 16.42
CA MET A 140 3.80 -1.74 16.48
C MET A 140 4.94 -2.27 15.60
N LEU A 141 5.36 -1.52 14.58
CA LEU A 141 6.43 -1.92 13.66
C LEU A 141 7.82 -1.54 14.19
N SER A 142 7.92 -0.52 15.04
CA SER A 142 9.17 -0.11 15.70
C SER A 142 9.47 -0.86 17.00
N THR A 143 8.54 -1.69 17.50
CA THR A 143 8.68 -2.46 18.76
C THR A 143 9.04 -3.93 18.55
N SER A 144 9.46 -4.32 17.33
CA SER A 144 9.89 -5.70 17.01
C SER A 144 11.38 -5.82 16.68
N GLN A 145 12.21 -4.84 17.06
CA GLN A 145 13.67 -4.95 17.04
C GLN A 145 14.23 -4.35 18.33
N GLU A 146 14.10 -5.09 19.43
CA GLU A 146 14.98 -5.05 20.60
C GLU A 146 14.87 -6.40 21.33
#